data_AF-A0A5K8AKQ2-F1
#
_entry.id   AF-A0A5K8AKQ2-F1
#
_cell.length_a   1.000
_cell.length_b   1.000
_cell.length_c   1.000
_cell.angle_alpha   90.00
_cell.angle_beta   90.00
_cell.angle_gamma   90.00
#
_symmetry.space_group_name_H-M   'P 1'
#
loop_
_entity.id
_entity.type
_entity.pdbx_description
1 polymer ?
#
loop_
_entity_poly.entity_id
_entity_poly.type
_entity_poly.pdbx_seq_one_letter_code
_entity_poly.pdbx_strand_id
1 'polypeptide(L)'
;MSFSEFLKDLSIIVASGTAIYGITSWRREYIGKKRVELAEEVLCLFYEARDAVQHIRNPFSYAGEGSSRKADEKETPEQKETYDKAYVLFERFNTHIELFNKMHSIRYRFMAQFGVDAGKPFNDFRTILNTMQVSAQSLAREWAKRYHHFRTEEQETSHYDFIKKQEDIFWEGLPEDDTIKPKVEHCIYDIENICRPIIDNRSVFSWVNKINFLKKIYEFFANKANSADAKKSRG
;
A
#
# COMPACT_ATOMS: atom_id res chain seq x y z
N MET A 1 53.58 -13.57 33.84
CA MET A 1 52.28 -14.01 33.29
C MET A 1 52.45 -15.43 32.81
N SER A 2 51.63 -16.35 33.31
CA SER A 2 51.61 -17.72 32.81
C SER A 2 51.01 -17.74 31.40
N PHE A 3 51.56 -18.56 30.50
CA PHE A 3 51.01 -18.73 29.15
C PHE A 3 49.50 -19.11 29.16
N SER A 4 49.07 -19.83 30.20
CA SER A 4 47.66 -20.17 30.43
C SER A 4 46.77 -18.95 30.70
N GLU A 5 47.27 -17.96 31.45
CA GLU A 5 46.53 -16.72 31.74
C GLU A 5 46.35 -15.90 30.47
N PHE A 6 47.40 -15.80 29.65
CA PHE A 6 47.33 -15.12 28.36
C PHE A 6 46.29 -15.76 27.41
N LEU A 7 46.26 -17.09 27.32
CA LEU A 7 45.26 -17.80 26.50
C LEU A 7 43.83 -17.60 27.03
N LYS A 8 43.65 -17.57 28.35
CA LYS A 8 42.35 -17.30 28.97
C LYS A 8 41.87 -15.89 28.65
N ASP A 9 42.72 -14.88 28.80
CA ASP A 9 42.37 -13.50 28.51
C ASP A 9 42.04 -13.30 27.01
N LEU A 10 42.83 -13.93 26.13
CA LEU A 10 42.54 -13.94 24.69
C LEU A 10 41.18 -14.60 24.38
N SER A 11 40.85 -15.71 25.05
CA SER A 11 39.57 -16.39 24.86
C SER A 11 38.38 -15.53 25.28
N ILE A 12 38.52 -14.76 26.37
CA ILE A 12 37.47 -13.84 26.86
C ILE A 12 37.28 -12.72 25.84
N ILE A 13 38.36 -12.12 25.33
CA ILE A 13 38.28 -11.05 24.32
C ILE A 13 37.56 -11.54 23.05
N VAL A 14 37.92 -12.72 22.55
CA VAL A 14 37.28 -13.31 21.36
C VAL A 14 35.81 -13.64 21.60
N ALA A 15 35.48 -14.21 22.77
CA ALA A 15 34.11 -14.51 23.16
C ALA A 15 33.27 -13.24 23.26
N SER A 16 33.78 -12.19 23.91
CA SER A 16 33.13 -10.89 24.03
C SER A 16 32.92 -10.23 22.66
N GLY A 17 33.92 -10.26 21.78
CA GLY A 17 33.81 -9.72 20.42
C GLY A 17 32.73 -10.44 19.59
N THR A 18 32.69 -11.77 19.69
CA THR A 18 31.67 -12.60 19.02
C THR A 18 30.26 -12.30 19.55
N ALA A 19 30.11 -12.13 20.86
CA ALA A 19 28.83 -11.79 21.49
C ALA A 19 28.31 -10.41 21.00
N ILE A 20 29.16 -9.40 20.94
CA ILE A 20 28.80 -8.06 20.44
C ILE A 20 28.39 -8.12 18.96
N TYR A 21 29.13 -8.86 18.14
CA TYR A 21 28.79 -9.04 16.73
C TYR A 21 27.45 -9.78 16.56
N GLY A 22 27.20 -10.82 17.37
CA GLY A 22 25.94 -11.55 17.38
C GLY A 22 24.75 -10.65 17.69
N ILE A 23 24.85 -9.83 18.75
CA ILE A 23 23.77 -8.92 19.18
C ILE A 23 23.47 -7.87 18.09
N THR A 24 24.50 -7.29 17.49
CA THR A 24 24.31 -6.27 16.45
C THR A 24 23.74 -6.86 15.16
N SER A 25 24.17 -8.07 14.78
CA SER A 25 23.60 -8.81 13.64
C SER A 25 22.13 -9.14 13.87
N TRP A 26 21.80 -9.66 15.05
CA TRP A 26 20.42 -9.98 15.43
C TRP A 26 19.52 -8.74 15.44
N ARG A 27 19.99 -7.62 16.00
CA ARG A 27 19.23 -6.35 15.98
C ARG A 27 18.92 -5.88 14.56
N ARG A 28 19.90 -5.96 13.65
CA ARG A 28 19.73 -5.58 12.25
C ARG A 28 18.73 -6.50 11.54
N GLU A 29 18.83 -7.80 11.77
CA GLU A 29 17.90 -8.79 11.23
C GLU A 29 16.47 -8.57 11.72
N TYR A 30 16.30 -8.34 13.02
CA TYR A 30 14.98 -8.10 13.63
C TYR A 30 14.31 -6.82 13.08
N ILE A 31 15.07 -5.73 12.93
CA ILE A 31 14.57 -4.48 12.32
C ILE A 31 14.21 -4.72 10.84
N GLY A 32 15.07 -5.44 10.11
CA GLY A 32 14.80 -5.81 8.72
C GLY A 32 13.51 -6.61 8.59
N LYS A 33 13.33 -7.65 9.39
CA LYS A 33 12.12 -8.48 9.42
C LYS A 33 10.86 -7.64 9.64
N LYS A 34 10.84 -6.78 10.65
CA LYS A 34 9.71 -5.89 10.93
C LYS A 34 9.38 -4.94 9.79
N ARG A 35 10.41 -4.42 9.11
CA ARG A 35 10.22 -3.54 7.94
C ARG A 35 9.61 -4.31 6.77
N VAL A 36 10.08 -5.53 6.50
CA VAL A 36 9.50 -6.33 5.42
C VAL A 36 8.05 -6.73 5.73
N GLU A 37 7.77 -7.22 6.93
CA GLU A 37 6.40 -7.59 7.33
C GLU A 37 5.42 -6.40 7.18
N LEU A 38 5.85 -5.20 7.59
CA LEU A 38 5.03 -3.99 7.44
C LEU A 38 4.86 -3.59 5.96
N ALA A 39 5.90 -3.74 5.13
CA ALA A 39 5.83 -3.46 3.71
C ALA A 39 4.89 -4.44 2.98
N GLU A 40 4.96 -5.74 3.32
CA GLU A 40 4.06 -6.78 2.81
C GLU A 40 2.60 -6.47 3.21
N GLU A 41 2.35 -6.17 4.48
CA GLU A 41 1.00 -5.83 4.97
C GLU A 41 0.43 -4.59 4.25
N VAL A 42 1.22 -3.52 4.13
CA VAL A 42 0.75 -2.31 3.45
C VAL A 42 0.49 -2.57 1.97
N LEU A 43 1.36 -3.31 1.29
CA LEU A 43 1.17 -3.60 -0.13
C LEU A 43 -0.12 -4.40 -0.38
N CYS A 44 -0.41 -5.40 0.46
CA CYS A 44 -1.67 -6.13 0.40
C CYS A 44 -2.89 -5.21 0.60
N LEU A 45 -2.85 -4.31 1.58
CA LEU A 45 -3.94 -3.36 1.82
C LEU A 45 -4.21 -2.46 0.62
N PHE A 46 -3.18 -2.03 -0.10
CA PHE A 46 -3.37 -1.20 -1.30
C PHE A 46 -4.00 -2.00 -2.44
N TYR A 47 -3.61 -3.26 -2.65
CA TYR A 47 -4.27 -4.11 -3.63
C TYR A 47 -5.74 -4.38 -3.28
N GLU A 48 -6.03 -4.71 -2.02
CA GLU A 48 -7.39 -4.87 -1.53
C GLU A 48 -8.20 -3.58 -1.72
N ALA A 49 -7.59 -2.43 -1.50
CA ALA A 49 -8.25 -1.13 -1.64
C ALA A 49 -8.54 -0.76 -3.10
N ARG A 50 -7.66 -1.13 -4.05
CA ARG A 50 -7.95 -1.01 -5.49
C ARG A 50 -9.19 -1.81 -5.86
N ASP A 51 -9.24 -3.07 -5.43
CA ASP A 51 -10.35 -3.97 -5.74
C ASP A 51 -11.65 -3.49 -5.07
N ALA A 52 -11.56 -2.93 -3.85
CA ALA A 52 -12.69 -2.30 -3.18
C ALA A 52 -13.22 -1.06 -3.94
N VAL A 53 -12.34 -0.20 -4.47
CA VAL A 53 -12.77 0.95 -5.29
C VAL A 53 -13.49 0.50 -6.56
N GLN A 54 -12.98 -0.55 -7.22
CA GLN A 54 -13.65 -1.15 -8.37
C GLN A 54 -15.03 -1.70 -8.01
N HIS A 55 -15.15 -2.40 -6.88
CA HIS A 55 -16.44 -2.90 -6.40
C HIS A 55 -17.43 -1.77 -6.10
N ILE A 56 -16.99 -0.72 -5.39
CA ILE A 56 -17.80 0.43 -5.03
C ILE A 56 -18.37 1.11 -6.29
N ARG A 57 -17.53 1.31 -7.32
CA ARG A 57 -17.88 2.03 -8.56
C ARG A 57 -18.51 1.14 -9.63
N ASN A 58 -18.83 -0.11 -9.34
CA ASN A 58 -19.39 -1.02 -10.35
C ASN A 58 -20.78 -0.52 -10.83
N PRO A 59 -21.02 -0.27 -12.12
CA PRO A 59 -22.31 0.24 -12.60
C PRO A 59 -23.48 -0.73 -12.43
N PHE A 60 -23.22 -2.02 -12.19
CA PHE A 60 -24.27 -2.99 -11.90
C PHE A 60 -24.75 -2.85 -10.46
N SER A 61 -26.04 -2.56 -10.28
CA SER A 61 -26.71 -2.45 -8.99
C SER A 61 -27.72 -3.57 -8.77
N TYR A 62 -27.92 -3.94 -7.51
CA TYR A 62 -28.94 -4.91 -7.09
C TYR A 62 -30.23 -4.22 -6.67
N ALA A 63 -31.37 -4.93 -6.79
CA ALA A 63 -32.64 -4.41 -6.31
C ALA A 63 -32.58 -4.17 -4.79
N GLY A 64 -32.93 -2.95 -4.36
CA GLY A 64 -32.91 -2.54 -2.95
C GLY A 64 -31.59 -1.93 -2.46
N GLU A 65 -30.57 -1.89 -3.30
CA GLU A 65 -29.32 -1.20 -2.98
C GLU A 65 -29.54 0.31 -2.79
N GLY A 66 -28.90 0.90 -1.78
CA GLY A 66 -29.04 2.32 -1.45
C GLY A 66 -30.22 2.65 -0.52
N SER A 67 -31.09 1.68 -0.22
CA SER A 67 -32.26 1.86 0.65
C SER A 67 -31.94 1.87 2.15
N SER A 68 -30.69 1.61 2.53
CA SER A 68 -30.24 1.62 3.93
C SER A 68 -30.18 3.03 4.55
N ARG A 69 -30.34 4.09 3.75
CA ARG A 69 -30.42 5.47 4.20
C ARG A 69 -31.72 5.72 4.97
N LYS A 70 -31.64 6.56 6.01
CA LYS A 70 -32.83 7.12 6.65
C LYS A 70 -33.45 8.21 5.76
N ALA A 71 -34.57 7.90 5.12
CA ALA A 71 -35.36 8.88 4.36
C ALA A 71 -35.96 9.96 5.28
N ASP A 72 -36.04 11.19 4.79
CA ASP A 72 -36.80 12.27 5.42
C ASP A 72 -38.31 12.05 5.18
N GLU A 73 -39.13 12.38 6.18
CA GLU A 73 -40.60 12.25 6.14
C GLU A 73 -41.23 13.10 5.03
N LYS A 74 -40.54 14.14 4.56
CA LYS A 74 -41.02 15.07 3.52
C LYS A 74 -40.58 14.69 2.11
N GLU A 75 -39.83 13.60 1.94
CA GLU A 75 -39.41 13.15 0.61
C GLU A 75 -40.59 12.61 -0.19
N THR A 76 -40.74 13.10 -1.42
CA THR A 76 -41.61 12.46 -2.43
C THR A 76 -41.04 11.09 -2.82
N PRO A 77 -41.87 10.15 -3.32
CA PRO A 77 -41.39 8.85 -3.80
C PRO A 77 -40.24 8.95 -4.82
N GLU A 78 -40.31 9.95 -5.72
CA GLU A 78 -39.31 10.19 -6.76
C GLU A 78 -37.99 10.73 -6.18
N GLN A 79 -38.08 11.62 -5.19
CA GLN A 79 -36.90 12.10 -4.46
C GLN A 79 -36.23 10.98 -3.68
N LYS A 80 -37.03 10.16 -2.99
CA LYS A 80 -36.53 9.00 -2.26
C LYS A 80 -35.77 8.06 -3.18
N GLU A 81 -36.37 7.66 -4.31
CA GLU A 81 -35.71 6.79 -5.29
C GLU A 81 -34.38 7.39 -5.76
N THR A 82 -34.35 8.69 -6.02
CA THR A 82 -33.16 9.40 -6.49
C THR A 82 -32.05 9.46 -5.43
N TYR A 83 -32.41 9.77 -4.18
CA TYR A 83 -31.46 9.82 -3.08
C TYR A 83 -30.93 8.44 -2.73
N ASP A 84 -31.77 7.40 -2.79
CA ASP A 84 -31.37 6.02 -2.54
C ASP A 84 -30.39 5.55 -3.63
N LYS A 85 -30.64 5.88 -4.91
CA LYS A 85 -29.66 5.62 -6.01
C LYS A 85 -28.30 6.28 -5.76
N ALA A 86 -28.28 7.53 -5.30
CA ALA A 86 -27.02 8.22 -5.00
C ALA A 86 -26.34 7.67 -3.72
N TYR A 87 -27.10 7.03 -2.84
CA TYR A 87 -26.60 6.43 -1.60
C TYR A 87 -25.90 5.08 -1.81
N VAL A 88 -26.08 4.42 -2.97
CA VAL A 88 -25.42 3.16 -3.34
C VAL A 88 -23.91 3.20 -3.07
N LEU A 89 -23.24 4.29 -3.44
CA LEU A 89 -21.80 4.44 -3.21
C LEU A 89 -21.45 4.42 -1.73
N PHE A 90 -22.24 5.06 -0.87
CA PHE A 90 -22.01 5.06 0.58
C PHE A 90 -22.27 3.69 1.19
N GLU A 91 -23.31 2.99 0.73
CA GLU A 91 -23.62 1.65 1.19
C GLU A 91 -22.46 0.69 0.88
N ARG A 92 -21.96 0.69 -0.36
CA ARG A 92 -20.78 -0.10 -0.75
C ARG A 92 -19.50 0.36 -0.09
N PHE A 93 -19.32 1.67 0.12
CA PHE A 93 -18.16 2.16 0.85
C PHE A 93 -18.14 1.60 2.28
N ASN A 94 -19.30 1.52 2.92
CA ASN A 94 -19.44 1.01 4.28
C ASN A 94 -19.13 -0.48 4.39
N THR A 95 -19.32 -1.29 3.33
CA THR A 95 -18.90 -2.70 3.35
C THR A 95 -17.37 -2.87 3.43
N HIS A 96 -16.61 -1.83 3.08
CA HIS A 96 -15.15 -1.80 3.11
C HIS A 96 -14.57 -0.82 4.16
N ILE A 97 -15.40 -0.33 5.09
CA ILE A 97 -14.98 0.71 6.06
C ILE A 97 -13.80 0.25 6.93
N GLU A 98 -13.77 -1.02 7.33
CA GLU A 98 -12.69 -1.58 8.15
C GLU A 98 -11.35 -1.58 7.43
N LEU A 99 -11.35 -1.87 6.12
CA LEU A 99 -10.16 -1.79 5.28
C LEU A 99 -9.61 -0.36 5.25
N PHE A 100 -10.47 0.63 4.97
CA PHE A 100 -10.04 2.03 4.90
C PHE A 100 -9.60 2.58 6.27
N ASN A 101 -10.23 2.17 7.36
CA ASN A 101 -9.79 2.49 8.72
C ASN A 101 -8.43 1.86 9.05
N LYS A 102 -8.21 0.61 8.64
CA LYS A 102 -6.91 -0.06 8.78
C LYS A 102 -5.83 0.65 7.99
N MET A 103 -6.09 1.05 6.74
CA MET A 103 -5.17 1.86 5.95
C MET A 103 -4.85 3.21 6.63
N HIS A 104 -5.85 3.89 7.17
CA HIS A 104 -5.65 5.17 7.84
C HIS A 104 -4.75 5.06 9.08
N SER A 105 -4.96 4.01 9.88
CA SER A 105 -4.21 3.78 11.11
C SER A 105 -2.78 3.29 10.86
N ILE A 106 -2.57 2.34 9.92
CA ILE A 106 -1.25 1.77 9.64
C ILE A 106 -0.29 2.80 9.02
N ARG A 107 -0.82 3.82 8.34
CA ARG A 107 -0.05 4.91 7.73
C ARG A 107 0.93 5.55 8.70
N TYR A 108 0.54 5.82 9.95
CA TYR A 108 1.44 6.46 10.93
C TYR A 108 2.63 5.57 11.28
N ARG A 109 2.40 4.26 11.43
CA ARG A 109 3.46 3.28 11.67
C ARG A 109 4.38 3.15 10.44
N PHE A 110 3.81 3.17 9.24
CA PHE A 110 4.57 3.16 7.99
C PHE A 110 5.48 4.38 7.89
N MET A 111 4.95 5.58 8.14
CA MET A 111 5.71 6.83 8.15
C MET A 111 6.83 6.82 9.19
N ALA A 112 6.60 6.27 10.39
CA ALA A 112 7.62 6.17 11.42
C ALA A 112 8.80 5.24 11.01
N GLN A 113 8.56 4.24 10.16
CA GLN A 113 9.58 3.28 9.73
C GLN A 113 10.29 3.68 8.43
N PHE A 114 9.58 4.36 7.51
CA PHE A 114 10.05 4.63 6.15
C PHE A 114 10.18 6.12 5.82
N GLY A 115 9.78 7.01 6.73
CA GLY A 115 9.81 8.46 6.54
C GLY A 115 8.43 9.05 6.26
N VAL A 116 8.28 10.35 6.53
CA VAL A 116 7.00 11.08 6.38
C VAL A 116 6.52 11.04 4.92
N ASP A 117 7.44 11.19 3.96
CA ASP A 117 7.14 11.22 2.53
C ASP A 117 6.59 9.87 2.01
N ALA A 118 6.97 8.76 2.66
CA ALA A 118 6.43 7.44 2.34
C ALA A 118 4.92 7.33 2.66
N GLY A 119 4.35 8.28 3.41
CA GLY A 119 2.92 8.38 3.66
C GLY A 119 2.10 9.00 2.51
N LYS A 120 2.74 9.57 1.47
CA LYS A 120 2.05 10.24 0.35
C LYS A 120 0.99 9.36 -0.34
N PRO A 121 1.26 8.09 -0.69
CA PRO A 121 0.27 7.25 -1.38
C PRO A 121 -1.03 7.07 -0.58
N PHE A 122 -0.94 7.03 0.76
CA PHE A 122 -2.13 6.95 1.61
C PHE A 122 -2.97 8.22 1.58
N ASN A 123 -2.33 9.40 1.54
CA ASN A 123 -3.03 10.68 1.47
C ASN A 123 -3.71 10.85 0.11
N ASP A 124 -3.01 10.48 -0.96
CA ASP A 124 -3.54 10.52 -2.32
C ASP A 124 -4.73 9.57 -2.47
N PHE A 125 -4.61 8.34 -1.93
CA PHE A 125 -5.71 7.38 -1.91
C PHE A 125 -6.92 7.90 -1.12
N ARG A 126 -6.70 8.52 0.05
CA ARG A 126 -7.78 9.17 0.83
C ARG A 126 -8.46 10.28 0.03
N THR A 127 -7.70 11.08 -0.72
CA THR A 127 -8.26 12.13 -1.59
C THR A 127 -9.19 11.55 -2.66
N ILE A 128 -8.84 10.40 -3.23
CA ILE A 128 -9.70 9.67 -4.19
C ILE A 128 -11.03 9.28 -3.52
N LEU A 129 -10.98 8.65 -2.34
CA LEU A 129 -12.18 8.24 -1.60
C LEU A 129 -13.08 9.43 -1.27
N ASN A 130 -12.49 10.54 -0.80
CA ASN A 130 -13.25 11.76 -0.52
C ASN A 130 -13.91 12.31 -1.80
N THR A 131 -13.20 12.30 -2.92
CA THR A 131 -13.73 12.77 -4.22
C THR A 131 -14.95 11.96 -4.65
N MET A 132 -14.90 10.63 -4.47
CA MET A 132 -16.04 9.74 -4.74
C MET A 132 -17.26 10.06 -3.87
N GLN A 133 -17.07 10.25 -2.56
CA GLN A 133 -18.15 10.60 -1.64
C GLN A 133 -18.76 11.98 -1.94
N VAL A 134 -17.93 12.96 -2.27
CA VAL A 134 -18.40 14.30 -2.68
C VAL A 134 -19.20 14.25 -3.99
N SER A 135 -18.76 13.41 -4.95
CA SER A 135 -19.51 13.18 -6.18
C SER A 135 -20.88 12.55 -5.89
N ALA A 136 -20.94 11.53 -5.04
CA ALA A 136 -22.21 10.91 -4.63
C ALA A 136 -23.19 11.91 -4.01
N GLN A 137 -22.71 12.78 -3.10
CA GLN A 137 -23.55 13.83 -2.52
C GLN A 137 -24.02 14.86 -3.56
N SER A 138 -23.15 15.20 -4.51
CA SER A 138 -23.49 16.12 -5.59
C SER A 138 -24.57 15.52 -6.49
N LEU A 139 -24.44 14.26 -6.88
CA LEU A 139 -25.43 13.53 -7.68
C LEU A 139 -26.77 13.38 -6.97
N ALA A 140 -26.78 13.11 -5.66
CA ALA A 140 -28.01 13.05 -4.88
C ALA A 140 -28.85 14.34 -5.09
N ARG A 141 -28.20 15.50 -5.02
CA ARG A 141 -28.86 16.79 -5.22
C ARG A 141 -29.21 17.04 -6.68
N GLU A 142 -28.30 16.78 -7.62
CA GLU A 142 -28.50 17.15 -9.02
C GLU A 142 -29.49 16.22 -9.74
N TRP A 143 -29.49 14.92 -9.45
CA TRP A 143 -30.51 14.02 -10.00
C TRP A 143 -31.92 14.38 -9.50
N ALA A 144 -32.06 14.85 -8.25
CA ALA A 144 -33.35 15.29 -7.72
C ALA A 144 -33.88 16.54 -8.45
N LYS A 145 -32.98 17.30 -9.08
CA LYS A 145 -33.31 18.48 -9.89
C LYS A 145 -33.67 18.16 -11.34
N ARG A 146 -33.57 16.90 -11.79
CA ARG A 146 -33.81 16.49 -13.19
C ARG A 146 -35.20 16.88 -13.72
N TYR A 147 -36.14 17.18 -12.83
CA TYR A 147 -37.50 17.60 -13.16
C TYR A 147 -37.72 19.13 -13.13
N HIS A 148 -36.67 19.93 -12.93
CA HIS A 148 -36.79 21.39 -13.00
C HIS A 148 -36.76 21.88 -14.45
N HIS A 149 -37.65 22.82 -14.78
CA HIS A 149 -37.57 23.56 -16.03
C HIS A 149 -36.40 24.55 -15.99
N PHE A 150 -35.40 24.33 -16.85
CA PHE A 150 -34.35 25.29 -17.10
C PHE A 150 -34.92 26.49 -17.88
N ARG A 151 -34.40 27.69 -17.61
CA ARG A 151 -34.87 28.90 -18.30
C ARG A 151 -34.30 29.05 -19.70
N THR A 152 -33.16 28.40 -19.96
CA THR A 152 -32.37 28.52 -21.20
C THR A 152 -31.69 27.19 -21.51
N GLU A 153 -31.48 26.88 -22.78
CA GLU A 153 -30.75 25.66 -23.24
C GLU A 153 -29.32 25.59 -22.69
N GLU A 154 -28.65 26.72 -22.48
CA GLU A 154 -27.29 26.77 -21.91
C GLU A 154 -27.24 26.25 -20.47
N GLN A 155 -28.24 26.61 -19.65
CA GLN A 155 -28.37 26.12 -18.27
C GLN A 155 -28.65 24.61 -18.22
N GLU A 156 -29.47 24.12 -19.14
CA GLU A 156 -29.77 22.69 -19.27
C GLU A 156 -28.53 21.90 -19.68
N THR A 157 -27.81 22.38 -20.70
CA THR A 157 -26.55 21.76 -21.17
C THR A 157 -25.51 21.73 -20.05
N SER A 158 -25.28 22.86 -19.37
CA SER A 158 -24.32 22.93 -18.26
C SER A 158 -24.69 22.01 -17.10
N HIS A 159 -25.99 21.80 -16.83
CA HIS A 159 -26.44 20.88 -15.80
C HIS A 159 -26.16 19.43 -16.18
N TYR A 160 -26.46 19.02 -17.42
CA TYR A 160 -26.17 17.67 -17.91
C TYR A 160 -24.67 17.38 -17.97
N ASP A 161 -23.84 18.35 -18.40
CA ASP A 161 -22.39 18.22 -18.40
C ASP A 161 -21.83 18.03 -16.98
N PHE A 162 -22.39 18.76 -16.00
CA PHE A 162 -22.02 18.58 -14.60
C PHE A 162 -22.40 17.19 -14.08
N ILE A 163 -23.63 16.72 -14.35
CA ILE A 163 -24.08 15.37 -13.97
C ILE A 163 -23.15 14.32 -14.57
N LYS A 164 -22.88 14.39 -15.88
CA LYS A 164 -22.00 13.46 -16.59
C LYS A 164 -20.63 13.39 -15.91
N LYS A 165 -20.03 14.54 -15.63
CA LYS A 165 -18.73 14.61 -14.93
C LYS A 165 -18.76 13.98 -13.54
N GLN A 166 -19.86 14.10 -12.80
CA GLN A 166 -19.99 13.44 -11.50
C GLN A 166 -20.23 11.93 -11.65
N GLU A 167 -21.04 11.51 -12.62
CA GLU A 167 -21.28 10.11 -12.95
C GLU A 167 -19.98 9.39 -13.34
N ASP A 168 -19.05 10.07 -14.04
CA ASP A 168 -17.72 9.53 -14.38
C ASP A 168 -16.87 9.22 -13.13
N ILE A 169 -17.04 10.01 -12.06
CA ILE A 169 -16.38 9.76 -10.77
C ILE A 169 -17.09 8.62 -10.03
N PHE A 170 -18.43 8.60 -10.09
CA PHE A 170 -19.27 7.70 -9.33
C PHE A 170 -19.24 6.26 -9.88
N TRP A 171 -19.27 6.09 -11.20
CA TRP A 171 -19.32 4.80 -11.87
C TRP A 171 -18.05 4.55 -12.70
N GLU A 172 -17.61 3.29 -12.74
CA GLU A 172 -16.58 2.84 -13.67
C GLU A 172 -17.20 2.43 -15.01
N GLY A 173 -16.55 2.77 -16.13
CA GLY A 173 -16.88 2.25 -17.45
C GLY A 173 -18.07 2.90 -18.18
N LEU A 174 -18.60 4.03 -17.69
CA LEU A 174 -19.62 4.83 -18.41
C LEU A 174 -19.03 5.80 -19.46
N PRO A 175 -17.92 6.54 -19.20
CA PRO A 175 -17.25 7.37 -20.20
C PRO A 175 -16.09 6.65 -20.93
N GLU A 176 -15.61 7.26 -22.03
CA GLU A 176 -14.39 6.83 -22.75
C GLU A 176 -13.10 7.03 -21.92
N ASP A 177 -13.10 7.91 -20.90
CA ASP A 177 -11.93 8.23 -20.07
C ASP A 177 -12.27 8.26 -18.56
N ASP A 178 -11.81 7.27 -17.79
CA ASP A 178 -12.04 7.16 -16.34
C ASP A 178 -11.02 8.02 -15.58
N THR A 179 -11.50 8.99 -14.79
CA THR A 179 -10.62 9.91 -14.04
C THR A 179 -10.11 9.38 -12.69
N ILE A 180 -10.68 8.29 -12.17
CA ILE A 180 -10.39 7.73 -10.85
C ILE A 180 -9.45 6.53 -10.96
N LYS A 181 -9.71 5.62 -11.90
CA LYS A 181 -8.90 4.41 -12.06
C LYS A 181 -7.40 4.70 -12.27
N PRO A 182 -6.98 5.62 -13.16
CA PRO A 182 -5.57 5.96 -13.32
C PRO A 182 -4.95 6.53 -12.03
N LYS A 183 -5.72 7.26 -11.21
CA LYS A 183 -5.24 7.79 -9.92
C LYS A 183 -5.04 6.68 -8.90
N VAL A 184 -5.95 5.71 -8.86
CA VAL A 184 -5.80 4.51 -8.02
C VAL A 184 -4.56 3.74 -8.44
N GLU A 185 -4.40 3.44 -9.73
CA GLU A 185 -3.22 2.75 -10.26
C GLU A 185 -1.92 3.51 -9.97
N HIS A 186 -1.95 4.84 -10.03
CA HIS A 186 -0.79 5.65 -9.65
C HIS A 186 -0.44 5.50 -8.15
N CYS A 187 -1.45 5.46 -7.26
CA CYS A 187 -1.21 5.16 -5.84
C CYS A 187 -0.62 3.75 -5.64
N ILE A 188 -1.07 2.75 -6.42
CA ILE A 188 -0.51 1.39 -6.41
C ILE A 188 0.96 1.41 -6.86
N TYR A 189 1.24 2.06 -7.97
CA TYR A 189 2.60 2.21 -8.48
C TYR A 189 3.53 2.90 -7.46
N ASP A 190 3.08 3.99 -6.85
CA ASP A 190 3.87 4.73 -5.86
C ASP A 190 4.17 3.85 -4.63
N ILE A 191 3.18 3.10 -4.10
CA ILE A 191 3.43 2.24 -2.94
C ILE A 191 4.27 1.00 -3.31
N GLU A 192 4.13 0.46 -4.51
CA GLU A 192 4.96 -0.63 -5.02
C GLU A 192 6.44 -0.22 -5.08
N ASN A 193 6.72 0.98 -5.59
CA ASN A 193 8.08 1.51 -5.65
C ASN A 193 8.73 1.70 -4.27
N ILE A 194 7.91 1.89 -3.23
CA ILE A 194 8.40 1.97 -1.85
C ILE A 194 8.58 0.56 -1.26
N CYS A 195 7.58 -0.31 -1.39
CA CYS A 195 7.54 -1.60 -0.71
C CYS A 195 8.37 -2.69 -1.40
N ARG A 196 8.34 -2.79 -2.74
CA ARG A 196 9.02 -3.87 -3.48
C ARG A 196 10.52 -3.93 -3.23
N PRO A 197 11.29 -2.81 -3.25
CA PRO A 197 12.72 -2.86 -2.93
C PRO A 197 13.04 -3.37 -1.52
N ILE A 198 12.10 -3.24 -0.58
CA ILE A 198 12.25 -3.74 0.80
C ILE A 198 11.97 -5.24 0.86
N ILE A 199 10.94 -5.69 0.14
CA ILE A 199 10.49 -7.08 0.09
C ILE A 199 11.47 -7.95 -0.70
N ASP A 200 11.83 -7.51 -1.92
CA ASP A 200 12.64 -8.26 -2.87
C ASP A 200 14.11 -8.37 -2.47
N ASN A 201 14.60 -7.49 -1.59
CA ASN A 201 15.95 -7.58 -1.02
C ASN A 201 16.18 -8.86 -0.19
N ARG A 202 15.11 -9.61 0.14
CA ARG A 202 15.23 -10.99 0.66
C ARG A 202 15.93 -11.93 -0.34
N SER A 203 15.89 -11.68 -1.65
CA SER A 203 16.51 -12.56 -2.65
C SER A 203 18.03 -12.32 -2.80
N VAL A 204 18.45 -11.06 -2.83
CA VAL A 204 19.84 -10.67 -3.12
C VAL A 204 20.77 -10.92 -1.94
N PHE A 205 20.30 -10.68 -0.70
CA PHE A 205 21.14 -10.82 0.50
C PHE A 205 21.49 -12.28 0.83
N SER A 206 20.70 -13.27 0.36
CA SER A 206 21.03 -14.69 0.52
C SER A 206 22.09 -15.15 -0.51
N TRP A 207 22.05 -14.63 -1.74
CA TRP A 207 22.92 -15.04 -2.83
C TRP A 207 24.29 -14.37 -2.75
N VAL A 208 24.34 -13.05 -2.50
CA VAL A 208 25.60 -12.29 -2.41
C VAL A 208 26.43 -12.71 -1.19
N ASN A 209 25.79 -13.00 -0.05
CA ASN A 209 26.52 -13.52 1.11
C ASN A 209 27.02 -14.95 0.89
N LYS A 210 26.25 -15.79 0.18
CA LYS A 210 26.68 -17.16 -0.16
C LYS A 210 27.86 -17.15 -1.14
N ILE A 211 27.87 -16.25 -2.12
CA ILE A 211 29.00 -16.08 -3.06
C ILE A 211 30.24 -15.54 -2.36
N ASN A 212 30.09 -14.49 -1.53
CA ASN A 212 31.22 -13.92 -0.81
C ASN A 212 31.83 -14.90 0.21
N PHE A 213 30.99 -15.74 0.83
CA PHE A 213 31.44 -16.81 1.72
C PHE A 213 32.19 -17.92 0.97
N LEU A 214 31.64 -18.40 -0.16
CA LEU A 214 32.30 -19.42 -0.99
C LEU A 214 33.61 -18.92 -1.60
N LYS A 215 33.68 -17.65 -2.00
CA LYS A 215 34.89 -17.01 -2.51
C LYS A 215 35.98 -16.95 -1.44
N LYS A 216 35.64 -16.56 -0.21
CA LYS A 216 36.57 -16.57 0.93
C LYS A 216 37.07 -17.98 1.28
N ILE A 217 36.20 -18.98 1.20
CA ILE A 217 36.59 -20.39 1.41
C ILE A 217 37.58 -20.84 0.33
N TYR A 218 37.29 -20.55 -0.94
CA TYR A 218 38.16 -20.90 -2.05
C TYR A 218 39.54 -20.25 -1.91
N GLU A 219 39.61 -18.95 -1.61
CA GLU A 219 40.86 -18.21 -1.40
C GLU A 219 41.66 -18.75 -0.21
N PHE A 220 40.98 -19.18 0.87
CA PHE A 220 41.62 -19.79 2.02
C PHE A 220 42.26 -21.15 1.69
N PHE A 221 41.56 -22.02 0.95
CA PHE A 221 42.08 -23.32 0.56
C PHE A 221 43.16 -23.24 -0.54
N ALA A 222 43.02 -22.31 -1.50
CA ALA A 222 44.02 -22.07 -2.53
C ALA A 222 45.37 -21.59 -1.93
N ASN A 223 45.33 -20.69 -0.96
CA ASN A 223 46.54 -20.24 -0.26
C ASN A 223 47.17 -21.34 0.59
N LYS A 224 46.37 -22.23 1.19
CA LYS A 224 46.88 -23.35 1.98
C LYS A 224 47.56 -24.40 1.12
N ALA A 225 47.01 -24.71 -0.06
CA ALA A 225 47.62 -25.62 -1.04
C ALA A 225 48.98 -25.11 -1.54
N ASN A 226 49.05 -23.84 -1.94
CA ASN A 226 50.29 -23.21 -2.41
C ASN A 226 51.39 -23.17 -1.33
N SER A 227 51.01 -23.04 -0.05
CA SER A 227 51.97 -23.07 1.06
C SER A 227 52.54 -24.46 1.37
N ALA A 228 51.81 -25.53 1.01
CA ALA A 228 52.25 -26.91 1.21
C ALA A 228 53.25 -27.35 0.14
N ASP A 229 53.02 -26.95 -1.12
CA ASP A 229 53.94 -27.24 -2.24
C ASP A 229 55.26 -26.45 -2.14
N ALA A 230 55.22 -25.22 -1.62
CA ALA A 230 56.42 -24.41 -1.37
C ALA A 230 57.36 -25.01 -0.30
N LYS A 231 56.84 -25.86 0.60
CA LYS A 231 57.66 -26.58 1.60
C LYS A 231 58.25 -27.88 1.06
N LYS A 232 57.70 -28.46 -0.01
CA LYS A 232 58.15 -29.72 -0.59
C LYS A 232 59.28 -29.57 -1.62
N SER A 233 59.53 -28.34 -2.11
CA SER A 233 60.60 -28.00 -3.06
C SER A 233 61.88 -27.48 -2.40
N ARG A 234 61.97 -27.50 -1.06
CA ARG A 234 63.12 -27.03 -0.27
C ARG A 234 63.74 -28.10 0.63
N GLY A 235 63.40 -29.37 0.43
CA GLY A 235 64.07 -30.52 1.06
C GLY A 235 64.60 -31.44 -0.03
#